data_AF-A0A1F8R148-F1
#
_entry.id   AF-A0A1F8R148-F1
#
_cell.length_a   1.000
_cell.length_b   1.000
_cell.length_c   1.000
_cell.angle_alpha   90.00
_cell.angle_beta   90.00
_cell.angle_gamma   90.00
#
_symmetry.space_group_name_H-M   'P 1'
#
loop_
_entity.id
_entity.type
_entity.pdbx_description
1 polymer ?
#
loop_
_entity_poly.entity_id
_entity_poly.type
_entity_poly.pdbx_seq_one_letter_code
_entity_poly.pdbx_strand_id
1 'polypeptide(L)'
;MIILMAHDNVGRVGVGEAGAGHRRGLPDPERRLGLADRGSPGETAVNADSAAEMAHQFRTPLNIIIGFAELMLDEVPGKINEEQRRSLTDILDSGRRLLDLLNDIMAR
;
A
#
# COMPACT_ATOMS: atom_id res chain seq x y z
N MET A 1 -11.49 -5.02 18.93
CA MET A 1 -10.85 -6.00 19.82
C MET A 1 -9.46 -5.47 20.14
N ILE A 2 -9.28 -4.95 21.35
CA ILE A 2 -8.04 -4.30 21.83
C ILE A 2 -7.14 -5.41 22.37
N ILE A 3 -5.90 -5.52 21.89
CA ILE A 3 -4.89 -6.36 22.54
C ILE A 3 -3.93 -5.45 23.30
N LEU A 4 -3.92 -5.71 24.60
CA LEU A 4 -3.24 -5.03 25.69
C LEU A 4 -1.70 -5.06 25.52
N MET A 5 -1.07 -3.89 25.51
CA MET A 5 0.34 -3.74 25.87
C MET A 5 0.46 -3.80 27.40
N ALA A 6 1.37 -4.63 27.93
CA ALA A 6 2.23 -4.31 29.08
C ALA A 6 3.13 -5.48 29.50
N HIS A 7 4.25 -5.11 30.14
CA HIS A 7 5.29 -5.88 30.84
C HIS A 7 6.46 -6.36 29.96
N ASP A 8 7.74 -5.99 30.22
CA ASP A 8 8.39 -5.61 31.47
C ASP A 8 9.46 -4.52 31.30
N ASN A 9 9.50 -3.62 32.29
CA ASN A 9 10.50 -2.58 32.48
C ASN A 9 11.27 -2.86 33.77
N VAL A 10 12.44 -3.48 33.71
CA VAL A 10 13.51 -3.38 34.72
C VAL A 10 14.85 -3.68 34.04
N GLY A 11 15.80 -2.73 34.04
CA GLY A 11 17.05 -2.95 33.30
C GLY A 11 18.18 -1.94 33.46
N ARG A 12 18.46 -1.51 34.70
CA ARG A 12 19.77 -1.02 35.18
C ARG A 12 20.27 0.36 34.72
N VAL A 13 20.29 1.23 35.72
CA VAL A 13 21.15 2.40 35.88
C VAL A 13 22.63 2.00 35.79
N GLY A 14 23.39 2.72 34.97
CA GLY A 14 24.86 2.77 34.99
C GLY A 14 25.30 4.23 34.92
N VAL A 15 25.83 4.74 36.04
CA VAL A 15 26.41 6.07 36.20
C VAL A 15 27.93 5.94 36.18
N GLY A 16 28.63 6.85 35.48
CA GLY A 16 30.09 7.00 35.45
C GLY A 16 30.63 6.99 34.01
N GLU A 17 31.53 7.86 33.54
CA GLU A 17 32.39 8.85 34.20
C GLU A 17 32.75 9.94 33.18
N ALA A 18 33.09 11.12 33.71
CA ALA A 18 33.59 12.26 32.96
C ALA A 18 35.03 12.02 32.47
N GLY A 19 35.28 12.32 31.19
CA GLY A 19 36.62 12.38 30.60
C GLY A 19 36.73 13.60 29.70
N ALA A 20 37.41 14.62 30.18
CA ALA A 20 37.66 15.88 29.49
C ALA A 20 38.69 15.72 28.36
N GLY A 21 38.49 16.47 27.27
CA GLY A 21 39.58 16.96 26.42
C GLY A 21 39.66 16.41 25.00
N HIS A 22 38.93 17.03 24.06
CA HIS A 22 39.48 17.22 22.71
C HIS A 22 38.94 18.49 22.08
N ARG A 23 39.84 19.23 21.44
CA ARG A 23 39.68 20.62 21.01
C ARG A 23 38.56 20.76 19.97
N ARG A 24 37.79 21.84 20.11
CA ARG A 24 36.95 22.40 19.04
C ARG A 24 37.80 22.64 17.78
N GLY A 25 37.66 21.79 16.79
CA GLY A 25 37.74 22.22 15.40
C GLY A 25 36.35 22.69 15.01
N LEU A 26 36.18 23.98 14.74
CA LEU A 26 34.97 24.48 14.08
C LEU A 26 34.89 23.76 12.72
N PRO A 27 33.78 23.08 12.37
CA PRO A 27 33.64 22.51 11.04
C PRO A 27 33.61 23.64 10.01
N ASP A 28 34.43 23.51 8.96
CA ASP A 28 34.49 24.46 7.84
C ASP A 28 33.07 24.80 7.32
N PRO A 29 32.68 26.08 7.26
CA PRO A 29 31.36 26.48 6.76
C PRO A 29 31.18 26.15 5.27
N GLU A 30 32.27 25.91 4.54
CA GLU A 30 32.26 25.65 3.09
C GLU A 30 32.02 24.18 2.73
N ARG A 31 32.08 23.25 3.70
CA ARG A 31 31.75 21.84 3.46
C ARG A 31 30.26 21.52 3.61
N ARG A 32 29.42 22.53 3.91
CA ARG A 32 27.97 22.40 4.09
C ARG A 32 27.11 23.00 2.97
N LEU A 33 27.71 23.66 1.98
CA LEU A 33 27.05 23.95 0.70
C LEU A 33 27.45 22.80 -0.25
N GLY A 34 26.61 21.82 -0.53
CA GLY A 34 25.38 22.06 -1.28
C GLY A 34 25.82 22.53 -2.67
N LEU A 35 26.02 21.66 -3.66
CA LEU A 35 24.95 20.86 -4.22
C LEU A 35 25.49 19.46 -4.59
N ALA A 36 25.21 18.49 -3.73
CA ALA A 36 24.83 17.20 -4.23
C ALA A 36 23.63 17.43 -5.17
N ASP A 37 23.87 17.29 -6.47
CA ASP A 37 23.15 16.31 -7.30
C ASP A 37 22.08 15.60 -6.44
N ARG A 38 20.79 15.90 -6.55
CA ARG A 38 19.96 15.81 -7.76
C ARG A 38 18.77 16.73 -7.56
N GLY A 39 18.30 17.36 -8.63
CA GLY A 39 16.89 17.69 -8.65
C GLY A 39 16.14 16.40 -8.41
N SER A 40 15.48 16.24 -7.25
CA SER A 40 14.38 15.30 -7.19
C SER A 40 13.40 15.79 -8.24
N PRO A 41 13.13 15.03 -9.32
CA PRO A 41 11.91 15.24 -10.07
C PRO A 41 10.78 14.85 -9.11
N GLY A 42 10.38 15.79 -8.26
CA GLY A 42 9.16 15.70 -7.51
C GLY A 42 8.02 15.61 -8.51
N GLU A 43 7.18 14.60 -8.33
CA GLU A 43 5.80 14.57 -8.79
C GLU A 43 5.57 14.41 -10.30
N THR A 44 6.11 13.37 -10.93
CA THR A 44 5.43 12.77 -12.13
C THR A 44 5.59 11.26 -12.27
N ALA A 45 6.47 10.62 -11.50
CA ALA A 45 6.39 9.17 -11.34
C ALA A 45 5.24 8.88 -10.37
N VAL A 46 4.07 8.50 -10.90
CA VAL A 46 3.17 7.65 -10.14
C VAL A 46 4.03 6.44 -9.74
N ASN A 47 4.50 6.42 -8.49
CA ASN A 47 5.47 5.42 -8.05
C ASN A 47 4.84 4.05 -8.29
N ALA A 48 5.52 3.17 -9.05
CA ALA A 48 5.01 1.84 -9.39
C ALA A 48 4.62 1.05 -8.13
N ASP A 49 5.36 1.27 -7.03
CA ASP A 49 5.07 0.71 -5.71
C ASP A 49 3.67 1.08 -5.20
N SER A 50 3.24 2.33 -5.41
CA SER A 50 1.88 2.78 -5.04
C SER A 50 0.81 2.16 -5.94
N ALA A 51 1.12 1.96 -7.23
CA ALA A 51 0.18 1.35 -8.17
C ALA A 51 -0.03 -0.15 -7.90
N ALA A 52 1.04 -0.88 -7.59
CA ALA A 52 0.96 -2.29 -7.20
C ALA A 52 0.17 -2.46 -5.89
N GLU A 53 0.45 -1.64 -4.86
CA GLU A 53 -0.27 -1.70 -3.59
C GLU A 53 -1.77 -1.44 -3.76
N MET A 54 -2.15 -0.41 -4.52
CA MET A 54 -3.56 -0.15 -4.84
C MET A 54 -4.20 -1.31 -5.59
N ALA A 55 -3.50 -1.95 -6.55
CA ALA A 55 -4.02 -3.09 -7.28
C ALA A 55 -4.30 -4.29 -6.37
N HIS A 56 -3.42 -4.56 -5.41
CA HIS A 56 -3.65 -5.60 -4.40
C HIS A 56 -4.88 -5.30 -3.53
N GLN A 57 -5.06 -4.05 -3.11
CA GLN A 57 -6.22 -3.65 -2.31
C GLN A 57 -7.54 -3.79 -3.08
N PHE A 58 -7.53 -3.60 -4.41
CA PHE A 58 -8.73 -3.75 -5.25
C PHE A 58 -9.08 -5.19 -5.61
N ARG A 59 -8.12 -6.12 -5.65
CA ARG A 59 -8.41 -7.54 -5.98
C ARG A 59 -9.48 -8.16 -5.10
N THR A 60 -9.41 -7.93 -3.78
CA THR A 60 -10.38 -8.50 -2.83
C THR A 60 -11.80 -8.00 -3.05
N PRO A 61 -12.10 -6.68 -3.03
CA PRO A 61 -13.46 -6.21 -3.29
C PRO A 61 -13.93 -6.54 -4.70
N LEU A 62 -13.06 -6.59 -5.70
CA LEU A 62 -13.43 -6.95 -7.07
C LEU A 62 -13.81 -8.43 -7.20
N ASN A 63 -13.03 -9.33 -6.59
CA ASN A 63 -13.36 -10.76 -6.53
C ASN A 63 -14.69 -11.01 -5.80
N ILE A 64 -15.00 -10.23 -4.76
CA ILE A 64 -16.29 -10.31 -4.08
C ILE A 64 -17.43 -9.91 -5.04
N ILE A 65 -17.29 -8.80 -5.78
CA ILE A 65 -18.30 -8.36 -6.76
C ILE A 65 -18.50 -9.42 -7.85
N ILE A 66 -17.41 -9.96 -8.40
CA ILE A 66 -17.45 -11.04 -9.41
C ILE A 66 -18.16 -12.27 -8.86
N GLY A 67 -17.76 -12.75 -7.67
CA GLY A 67 -18.35 -13.93 -7.06
C GLY A 67 -19.84 -13.77 -6.73
N PHE A 68 -20.26 -12.59 -6.28
CA PHE A 68 -21.68 -12.30 -6.09
C PHE A 68 -22.45 -12.23 -7.40
N ALA A 69 -21.87 -11.66 -8.46
CA ALA A 69 -22.50 -11.63 -9.78
C ALA A 69 -22.69 -13.05 -10.34
N GLU A 70 -21.68 -13.92 -10.21
CA GLU A 70 -21.75 -15.34 -10.57
C GLU A 70 -22.83 -16.07 -9.76
N LEU A 71 -22.86 -15.88 -8.44
CA LEU A 71 -23.88 -16.48 -7.56
C LEU A 71 -25.31 -16.08 -7.95
N MET A 72 -25.51 -14.82 -8.33
CA MET A 72 -26.80 -14.30 -8.78
C MET A 72 -27.20 -14.87 -10.16
N LEU A 73 -26.23 -15.01 -11.09
CA LEU A 73 -26.46 -15.60 -12.41
C LEU A 73 -26.78 -17.10 -12.35
N ASP A 74 -26.22 -17.80 -11.36
CA ASP A 74 -26.52 -19.18 -11.00
C ASP A 74 -27.86 -19.34 -10.27
N GLU A 75 -28.58 -18.23 -10.05
CA GLU A 75 -29.90 -18.18 -9.41
C GLU A 75 -29.90 -18.80 -7.99
N VAL A 76 -28.76 -18.82 -7.30
CA VAL A 76 -28.63 -19.43 -5.97
C VAL A 76 -29.48 -18.72 -4.92
N PRO A 77 -29.54 -17.38 -4.85
CA PRO A 77 -30.45 -16.68 -3.94
C PRO A 77 -31.92 -16.74 -4.40
N GLY A 78 -32.16 -17.12 -5.66
CA GLY A 78 -33.46 -17.15 -6.29
C GLY A 78 -33.41 -16.79 -7.78
N LYS A 79 -34.54 -16.96 -8.46
CA LYS A 79 -34.68 -16.68 -9.89
C LYS A 79 -34.48 -15.20 -10.20
N ILE A 80 -33.81 -14.92 -11.31
CA ILE A 80 -33.63 -13.57 -11.85
C ILE A 80 -34.42 -13.39 -13.15
N ASN A 81 -34.77 -12.14 -13.46
CA ASN A 81 -35.37 -11.80 -14.75
C ASN A 81 -34.28 -11.51 -15.80
N GLU A 82 -34.71 -11.34 -17.06
CA GLU A 82 -33.80 -11.15 -18.20
C GLU A 82 -33.00 -9.83 -18.12
N GLU A 83 -33.58 -8.76 -17.57
CA GLU A 83 -32.89 -7.48 -17.39
C GLU A 83 -31.79 -7.57 -16.33
N GLN A 84 -32.08 -8.27 -15.23
CA GLN A 84 -31.10 -8.58 -14.18
C GLN A 84 -29.97 -9.44 -14.74
N ARG A 85 -30.30 -10.48 -15.52
CA ARG A 85 -29.30 -11.35 -16.17
C ARG A 85 -28.35 -10.56 -17.06
N ARG A 86 -28.89 -9.66 -17.90
CA ARG A 86 -28.08 -8.76 -18.75
C ARG A 86 -27.15 -7.88 -17.91
N SER A 87 -27.71 -7.20 -16.91
CA SER A 87 -26.94 -6.30 -16.04
C SER A 87 -25.84 -7.03 -15.27
N LEU A 88 -26.12 -8.23 -14.75
CA LEU A 88 -25.15 -9.06 -14.05
C LEU A 88 -24.05 -9.56 -14.98
N THR A 89 -24.38 -9.87 -16.23
CA THR A 89 -23.40 -10.25 -17.26
C THR A 89 -22.46 -9.07 -17.55
N ASP A 90 -23.01 -7.87 -17.72
CA ASP A 90 -22.21 -6.65 -17.94
C ASP A 90 -21.28 -6.33 -16.76
N ILE A 91 -21.77 -6.52 -15.53
CA ILE A 91 -20.96 -6.38 -14.29
C ILE A 91 -19.83 -7.42 -14.27
N LEU A 92 -20.14 -8.67 -14.59
CA LEU A 92 -19.18 -9.77 -14.58
C LEU A 92 -18.06 -9.55 -15.60
N ASP A 93 -18.42 -9.20 -16.83
CA ASP A 93 -17.47 -8.94 -17.92
C ASP A 93 -16.59 -7.72 -17.61
N SER A 94 -17.20 -6.64 -17.09
CA SER A 94 -16.47 -5.44 -16.67
C SER A 94 -15.52 -5.74 -15.51
N GLY A 95 -15.96 -6.54 -14.54
CA GLY A 95 -15.16 -6.94 -13.38
C GLY A 95 -13.95 -7.77 -13.78
N ARG A 96 -14.14 -8.76 -14.67
CA ARG A 96 -13.05 -9.58 -15.21
C ARG A 96 -12.05 -8.74 -15.99
N ARG A 97 -12.54 -7.86 -16.89
CA ARG A 97 -11.68 -6.95 -17.63
C ARG A 97 -10.88 -6.01 -16.73
N LEU A 98 -11.47 -5.53 -15.64
CA LEU A 98 -10.75 -4.72 -14.66
C LEU A 98 -9.69 -5.55 -13.92
N LEU A 99 -9.99 -6.79 -13.56
CA LEU A 99 -9.01 -7.69 -12.92
C LEU A 99 -7.80 -7.94 -13.83
N ASP A 100 -8.04 -8.11 -15.13
CA ASP A 100 -6.98 -8.26 -16.14
C ASP A 100 -6.10 -7.01 -16.19
N LEU A 101 -6.70 -5.82 -16.27
CA LEU A 101 -5.95 -4.55 -16.23
C LEU A 101 -5.16 -4.36 -14.93
N LEU A 102 -5.71 -4.79 -13.78
CA LEU A 102 -5.01 -4.77 -12.51
C LEU A 102 -3.80 -5.71 -12.56
N ASN A 103 -3.96 -6.93 -13.08
CA ASN A 103 -2.87 -7.88 -13.28
C ASN A 103 -1.78 -7.29 -14.21
N ASP A 104 -2.21 -6.59 -15.26
CA ASP A 104 -1.49 -5.62 -16.09
C ASP A 104 -0.40 -4.81 -15.37
N ILE A 105 -0.83 -4.16 -14.29
CA ILE A 105 -0.05 -3.17 -13.56
C ILE A 105 0.99 -3.82 -12.66
N MET A 106 0.71 -5.00 -12.11
CA MET A 106 1.66 -5.72 -11.25
C MET A 106 2.73 -6.51 -11.99
N ALA A 107 2.50 -6.83 -13.27
CA ALA A 107 3.48 -7.56 -14.09
C ALA A 107 4.63 -6.67 -14.60
N ARG A 108 4.66 -5.38 -14.24
CA ARG A 108 5.63 -4.38 -14.69
C ARG A 108 6.67 -4.04 -13.63
#